data_AF-G9XQ14-F1
#
_entry.id   AF-G9XQ14-F1
#
_cell.length_a   1.000
_cell.length_b   1.000
_cell.length_c   1.000
_cell.angle_alpha   90.00
_cell.angle_beta   90.00
_cell.angle_gamma   90.00
#
_symmetry.space_group_name_H-M   'P 1'
#
loop_
_entity.id
_entity.type
_entity.pdbx_description
1 polymer ?
#
loop_
_entity_poly.entity_id
_entity_poly.type
_entity_poly.pdbx_seq_one_letter_code
_entity_poly.pdbx_strand_id
1 'polypeptide(L)'
;MFARIKTAYNRDGSPRRYLQLVESRREEGKVRQKVLCNLGRVEDLQNGKLDDLIRSLAKFSDTLAVVDAAEDLFADWSKEFG
;
A
#
# COMPACT_ATOMS: atom_id res chain seq x y z
N MET A 1 -7.49 -3.04 8.27
CA MET A 1 -6.41 -3.75 7.55
C MET A 1 -5.14 -2.92 7.62
N PHE A 2 -3.97 -3.50 7.39
CA PHE A 2 -2.70 -2.77 7.34
C PHE A 2 -1.70 -3.49 6.42
N ALA A 3 -0.73 -2.74 5.89
CA ALA A 3 0.39 -3.30 5.17
C ALA A 3 1.54 -3.64 6.13
N ARG A 4 2.25 -4.75 5.89
CA ARG A 4 3.48 -5.09 6.62
C ARG A 4 4.53 -5.70 5.71
N ILE A 5 5.80 -5.59 6.11
CA ILE A 5 6.89 -6.33 5.49
C ILE A 5 7.11 -7.64 6.25
N LYS A 6 7.13 -8.75 5.50
CA LYS A 6 7.57 -10.05 6.01
C LYS A 6 8.90 -10.41 5.37
N THR A 7 9.91 -10.64 6.20
CA THR A 7 11.20 -11.19 5.75
C THR A 7 11.13 -12.71 5.76
N ALA A 8 11.53 -13.31 4.64
CA ALA A 8 11.81 -14.73 4.47
C ALA A 8 13.27 -14.91 4.07
N TYR A 9 13.80 -16.12 4.16
CA TYR A 9 15.19 -16.42 3.82
C TYR A 9 15.26 -17.51 2.76
N ASN A 10 16.22 -17.35 1.87
CA ASN A 10 16.57 -18.36 0.88
C ASN A 10 17.33 -19.54 1.49
N ARG A 11 17.47 -20.60 0.70
CA ARG A 11 18.33 -21.73 1.05
C ARG A 11 19.80 -21.33 1.22
N ASP A 12 20.25 -20.31 0.49
CA ASP A 12 21.59 -19.72 0.62
C ASP A 12 21.72 -18.68 1.75
N GLY A 13 20.65 -18.45 2.52
CA GLY A 13 20.63 -17.47 3.62
C GLY A 13 20.32 -16.02 3.20
N SER A 14 20.22 -15.71 1.91
CA SER A 14 19.90 -14.35 1.45
C SER A 14 18.45 -13.94 1.79
N PRO A 15 18.22 -12.71 2.29
CA PRO A 15 16.88 -12.27 2.69
C PRO A 15 15.98 -11.99 1.48
N ARG A 16 14.68 -12.23 1.64
CA ARG A 16 13.60 -11.90 0.70
C ARG A 16 12.52 -11.14 1.46
N ARG A 17 12.23 -9.90 1.07
CA ARG A 17 11.21 -9.07 1.74
C ARG A 17 9.95 -8.99 0.90
N TYR A 18 8.81 -9.28 1.51
CA TYR A 18 7.50 -9.25 0.86
C TYR A 18 6.58 -8.24 1.52
N LEU A 19 5.87 -7.46 0.71
CA LEU A 19 4.80 -6.61 1.19
C LEU A 19 3.51 -7.42 1.29
N GLN A 20 2.85 -7.39 2.45
CA GLN A 20 1.61 -8.14 2.70
C GLN A 20 0.50 -7.20 3.13
N LEU A 21 -0.71 -7.44 2.62
CA LEU A 21 -1.93 -6.86 3.18
C LEU A 21 -2.50 -7.81 4.24
N VAL A 22 -2.73 -7.28 5.43
CA VAL A 22 -3.15 -8.05 6.59
C VAL A 22 -4.41 -7.47 7.19
N GLU A 23 -5.31 -8.35 7.60
CA GLU A 23 -6.48 -8.04 8.39
C GLU A 23 -6.29 -8.53 9.82
N SER A 24 -6.60 -7.66 10.77
CA SER A 24 -6.70 -8.03 12.19
C SER A 24 -8.15 -8.34 12.51
N ARG A 25 -8.42 -9.55 13.01
CA ARG A 25 -9.75 -10.00 13.42
C ARG A 25 -9.71 -10.58 14.83
N ARG A 26 -10.81 -10.47 15.58
CA ARG A 26 -10.96 -11.15 16.88
C ARG A 26 -11.63 -12.50 16.67
N GLU A 27 -10.96 -13.57 17.07
CA GLU A 27 -11.47 -14.93 17.07
C GLU A 27 -11.31 -15.50 18.48
N GLU A 28 -12.40 -15.99 19.07
CA GLU A 28 -12.40 -16.59 20.41
C GLU A 28 -11.77 -15.67 21.49
N GLY A 29 -12.11 -14.37 21.44
CA GLY A 29 -11.58 -13.38 22.37
C GLY A 29 -10.11 -12.97 22.13
N LYS A 30 -9.39 -13.61 21.20
CA LYS A 30 -8.00 -13.31 20.87
C LYS A 30 -7.89 -12.53 19.56
N VAL A 31 -6.98 -11.56 19.51
CA VAL A 31 -6.65 -10.86 18.25
C VAL A 31 -5.78 -11.78 17.40
N ARG A 32 -6.21 -12.06 16.17
CA ARG A 32 -5.51 -12.85 15.17
C ARG A 32 -5.29 -12.01 13.92
N GLN A 33 -4.15 -12.22 13.27
CA GLN A 33 -3.82 -11.57 12.00
C GLN A 33 -3.98 -12.58 10.87
N LYS A 34 -4.78 -12.24 9.86
CA LYS A 34 -4.95 -13.00 8.62
C LYS A 34 -4.26 -12.25 7.49
N VAL A 35 -3.35 -12.93 6.78
CA VAL A 35 -2.78 -12.39 5.54
C VAL A 35 -3.85 -12.51 4.46
N LEU A 36 -4.26 -11.37 3.88
CA LEU A 36 -5.23 -11.33 2.79
C LEU A 36 -4.54 -11.60 1.45
N CYS A 37 -3.40 -10.94 1.20
CA CYS A 37 -2.60 -11.18 0.01
C CYS A 37 -1.12 -10.83 0.24
N ASN A 38 -0.26 -11.41 -0.60
CA ASN A 38 1.11 -11.00 -0.79
C ASN A 38 1.16 -10.12 -2.06
N LEU A 39 1.60 -8.88 -1.92
CA LEU A 39 1.65 -7.90 -3.00
C LEU A 39 2.90 -8.04 -3.87
N GLY A 40 3.84 -8.92 -3.49
CA GLY A 40 5.09 -9.14 -4.20
C GLY A 40 6.30 -8.79 -3.35
N ARG A 41 7.50 -8.92 -3.94
CA ARG A 41 8.74 -8.55 -3.26
C ARG A 41 8.83 -7.04 -3.19
N VAL A 42 9.37 -6.54 -2.08
CA VAL A 42 9.60 -5.10 -1.90
C VAL A 42 10.50 -4.57 -3.02
N GLU A 43 11.51 -5.34 -3.44
CA GLU A 43 12.39 -4.98 -4.56
C GLU A 43 11.63 -4.81 -5.88
N ASP A 44 10.63 -5.66 -6.15
CA ASP A 44 9.88 -5.64 -7.41
C ASP A 44 8.85 -4.51 -7.49
N LEU A 45 8.46 -3.99 -6.32
CA LEU A 45 7.51 -2.88 -6.13
C LEU A 45 8.21 -1.51 -6.15
N GLN A 46 9.54 -1.48 -6.29
CA GLN A 46 10.31 -0.26 -6.50
C GLN A 46 10.00 0.36 -7.88
N ASN A 47 10.46 1.59 -8.10
CA ASN A 47 10.28 2.35 -9.35
C ASN A 47 8.83 2.74 -9.64
N GLY A 48 8.12 3.31 -8.66
CA GLY A 48 6.79 3.90 -8.86
C GLY A 48 5.60 2.94 -8.83
N LYS A 49 5.80 1.63 -8.96
CA LYS A 49 4.69 0.65 -8.92
C LYS A 49 3.89 0.68 -7.62
N LEU A 50 4.55 0.93 -6.48
CA LEU A 50 3.85 1.10 -5.21
C LEU A 50 3.01 2.38 -5.21
N ASP A 51 3.52 3.47 -5.80
CA ASP A 51 2.80 4.74 -5.90
C ASP A 51 1.57 4.60 -6.82
N ASP A 52 1.71 3.89 -7.95
CA ASP A 52 0.60 3.55 -8.84
C ASP A 52 -0.47 2.72 -8.13
N LEU A 53 -0.06 1.75 -7.30
CA LEU A 53 -0.97 0.95 -6.49
C LEU A 53 -1.70 1.83 -5.47
N ILE A 54 -0.99 2.71 -4.77
CA ILE A 54 -1.59 3.65 -3.80
C ILE A 54 -2.61 4.55 -4.49
N ARG A 55 -2.25 5.15 -5.64
CA ARG A 55 -3.15 6.00 -6.43
C ARG A 55 -4.39 5.25 -6.91
N SER A 56 -4.21 4.01 -7.36
CA SER A 56 -5.33 3.14 -7.76
C SER A 56 -6.27 2.85 -6.60
N LEU A 57 -5.72 2.54 -5.41
CA LEU A 57 -6.51 2.30 -4.20
C LEU A 57 -7.22 3.55 -3.68
N ALA A 58 -6.58 4.72 -3.78
CA ALA A 58 -7.14 5.99 -3.34
C ALA A 58 -8.47 6.33 -4.03
N LYS A 59 -8.62 5.96 -5.31
CA LYS A 59 -9.88 6.13 -6.09
C LYS A 59 -11.09 5.43 -5.48
N PHE A 60 -10.86 4.41 -4.64
CA PHE A 60 -11.93 3.66 -3.97
C PHE A 60 -12.13 4.09 -2.50
N SER A 61 -11.44 5.14 -2.05
CA SER A 61 -11.59 5.68 -0.70
C SER A 61 -12.31 7.02 -0.75
N ASP A 62 -13.45 7.11 -0.07
CA ASP A 62 -14.25 8.34 -0.03
C ASP A 62 -13.46 9.53 0.54
N THR A 63 -12.57 9.27 1.49
CA THR A 63 -11.76 10.32 2.13
C THR A 63 -10.54 10.70 1.30
N LEU A 64 -9.82 9.72 0.72
CA LEU A 64 -8.62 10.02 -0.06
C LEU A 64 -8.94 10.54 -1.46
N ALA A 65 -10.07 10.16 -2.05
CA ALA A 65 -10.53 10.72 -3.33
C ALA A 65 -10.73 12.25 -3.25
N VAL A 66 -11.19 12.77 -2.10
CA VAL A 66 -11.35 14.21 -1.88
C VAL A 66 -9.99 14.93 -1.81
N VAL A 67 -8.97 14.29 -1.24
CA VAL A 67 -7.62 14.88 -1.17
C VAL A 67 -6.96 14.90 -2.55
N ASP A 68 -7.05 13.80 -3.32
CA ASP A 68 -6.53 13.70 -4.69
C ASP A 68 -7.19 14.75 -5.61
N ALA A 69 -8.53 14.89 -5.54
CA ALA A 69 -9.27 15.89 -6.30
C ALA A 69 -8.91 17.34 -5.89
N ALA A 70 -8.62 17.58 -4.61
CA ALA A 70 -8.18 18.90 -4.15
C ALA A 70 -6.77 19.22 -4.65
N GLU A 71 -5.83 18.27 -4.56
CA GLU A 71 -4.45 18.44 -5.08
C GLU A 71 -4.43 18.73 -6.59
N ASP A 72 -5.24 18.01 -7.38
CA ASP A 72 -5.39 18.27 -8.82
C ASP A 72 -5.92 19.69 -9.08
N LEU A 73 -6.93 20.14 -8.32
CA LEU A 73 -7.47 21.49 -8.46
C LEU A 73 -6.42 22.57 -8.16
N PHE A 74 -5.63 22.39 -7.10
CA PHE A 74 -4.56 23.34 -6.75
C PHE A 74 -3.41 23.31 -7.77
N ALA A 75 -3.11 22.15 -8.35
CA ALA A 75 -2.07 22.01 -9.36
C ALA A 75 -2.43 22.72 -10.69
N ASP A 76 -3.71 22.70 -11.08
CA ASP A 76 -4.17 23.39 -12.28
C ASP A 76 -4.27 24.91 -12.09
N TRP A 77 -4.70 25.37 -10.91
CA TRP A 77 -4.66 26.80 -10.58
C TRP A 77 -3.24 27.36 -10.59
N SER A 78 -2.23 26.61 -10.13
CA SER A 78 -0.84 27.08 -10.12
C SER A 78 -0.26 27.29 -11.53
N LYS A 79 -0.71 26.53 -12.53
CA LYS A 79 -0.29 26.67 -13.93
C LYS A 79 -0.94 27.86 -14.65
N GLU A 80 -2.09 28.34 -14.16
CA GLU A 80 -2.85 29.42 -14.80
C GLU A 80 -2.34 30.82 -14.44
N PHE A 81 -1.58 30.95 -13.34
CA PHE A 81 -1.12 32.24 -12.81
C PHE A 81 0.41 32.38 -12.71
N GLY A 82 1.18 31.44 -13.28
CA GLY A 82 2.65 31.52 -13.41
C GLY A 82 3.06 31.79 -14.84
#